data_AF-A0A2T6DA13-F1
#
_entry.id   AF-A0A2T6DA13-F1
#
_cell.length_a   1.000
_cell.length_b   1.000
_cell.length_c   1.000
_cell.angle_alpha   90.00
_cell.angle_beta   90.00
_cell.angle_gamma   90.00
#
_symmetry.space_group_name_H-M   'P 1'
#
loop_
_entity.id
_entity.type
_entity.pdbx_description
1 polymer ?
#
loop_
_entity_poly.entity_id
_entity_poly.type
_entity_poly.pdbx_seq_one_letter_code
_entity_poly.pdbx_strand_id
1 'polypeptide(L)'
;MPHRRLLLPLALSFLLLLASAPLRAADPLDKPVLLTYSARNFREVVSSIQAGTGFAVQCPKDVADFLAARVFRGWSYPYNPGSTPSRPARDFLNDICRDAALSWTFDPATNTVTLDHQWHRSDPRSAREILAKIKERSAFGKPPADSLPDILALIGNPENVALGWRPLQISCLQVVFHWPERLKPLLVGSVTTADLTPATLILLKNSIDMYPGHGNACYFLFREDGTLTLAGVMNTGWRCELTAALVANPPGYRSPDEPSKIQMVLKRNLRDFLIAHFRLEKNGLQLTSVIDSEGQPVNTDGNNIGNSLLPK
;
A
#
# COMPACT_ATOMS: atom_id res chain seq x y z
N MET A 1 15.67 48.81 56.73
CA MET A 1 15.13 48.41 55.40
C MET A 1 15.99 47.31 54.78
N PRO A 2 15.72 46.02 55.02
CA PRO A 2 16.58 44.91 54.56
C PRO A 2 16.12 44.23 53.25
N HIS A 3 14.95 44.56 52.70
CA HIS A 3 14.36 43.80 51.59
C HIS A 3 14.95 44.07 50.19
N ARG A 4 15.81 45.10 50.02
CA ARG A 4 16.40 45.40 48.70
C ARG A 4 17.57 44.50 48.30
N ARG A 5 18.19 43.78 49.23
CA ARG A 5 19.38 42.93 48.94
C ARG A 5 19.05 41.53 48.42
N LEU A 6 17.79 41.10 48.49
CA LEU A 6 17.33 39.78 48.02
C LEU A 6 16.79 39.78 46.57
N LEU A 7 16.46 40.95 46.01
CA LEU A 7 15.91 41.05 44.65
C LEU A 7 16.95 40.76 43.56
N LEU A 8 18.20 41.18 43.77
CA LEU A 8 19.27 40.99 42.80
C LEU A 8 19.63 39.50 42.57
N PRO A 9 19.86 38.67 43.61
CA PRO A 9 20.16 37.26 43.42
C PRO A 9 18.95 36.47 42.89
N LEU A 10 17.71 36.84 43.25
CA LEU A 10 16.51 36.21 42.71
C LEU A 10 16.31 36.48 41.21
N ALA A 11 16.55 37.72 40.78
CA ALA A 11 16.51 38.09 39.38
C ALA A 11 17.62 37.40 38.57
N LEU A 12 18.83 37.27 39.14
CA LEU A 12 19.93 36.56 38.51
C LEU A 12 19.65 35.06 38.37
N SER A 13 19.07 34.43 39.40
CA SER A 13 18.65 33.03 39.35
C SER A 13 17.55 32.79 38.32
N PHE A 14 16.58 33.71 38.17
CA PHE A 14 15.55 33.62 37.13
C PHE A 14 16.13 33.79 35.72
N LEU A 15 17.08 34.71 35.51
CA LEU A 15 17.78 34.87 34.23
C LEU A 15 18.64 33.66 33.89
N LEU A 16 19.32 33.08 34.88
CA LEU A 16 20.09 31.84 34.70
C LEU A 16 19.19 30.64 34.45
N LEU A 17 18.02 30.53 35.09
CA LEU A 17 17.00 29.51 34.79
C LEU A 17 16.39 29.69 33.40
N LEU A 18 16.19 30.92 32.92
CA LEU A 18 15.74 31.19 31.56
C LEU A 18 16.83 30.94 30.51
N ALA A 19 18.10 31.14 30.85
CA ALA A 19 19.25 30.83 29.99
C ALA A 19 19.65 29.35 30.01
N SER A 20 19.28 28.60 31.05
CA SER A 20 19.53 27.16 31.20
C SER A 20 18.31 26.28 30.91
N ALA A 21 17.13 26.87 30.75
CA ALA A 21 16.08 26.24 29.97
C ALA A 21 16.71 26.03 28.58
N PRO A 22 16.93 24.78 28.12
CA PRO A 22 17.28 24.59 26.73
C PRO A 22 16.15 25.28 25.97
N LEU A 23 16.49 26.34 25.24
CA LEU A 23 15.70 26.77 24.10
C LEU A 23 15.54 25.50 23.30
N ARG A 24 14.43 24.77 23.54
CA ARG A 24 14.04 23.64 22.73
C ARG A 24 13.98 24.28 21.35
N ALA A 25 15.02 24.03 20.55
CA ALA A 25 15.03 24.47 19.17
C ALA A 25 13.67 24.06 18.63
N ALA A 26 12.90 25.04 18.14
CA ALA A 26 11.57 24.78 17.64
C ALA A 26 11.66 23.58 16.70
N ASP A 27 10.79 22.58 16.87
CA ASP A 27 10.81 21.39 16.03
C ASP A 27 10.83 21.86 14.57
N PRO A 28 11.85 21.52 13.77
CA PRO A 28 11.92 21.94 12.37
C PRO A 28 10.64 21.64 11.60
N LEU A 29 9.89 20.62 12.02
CA LEU A 29 8.62 20.19 11.44
C LEU A 29 7.44 21.13 11.75
N ASP A 30 7.56 22.02 12.74
CA ASP A 30 6.55 23.03 13.08
C ASP A 30 6.71 24.32 12.26
N LYS A 31 7.79 24.43 11.47
CA LYS A 31 8.04 25.59 10.60
C LYS A 31 6.88 25.79 9.61
N PRO A 32 6.35 27.01 9.46
CA PRO A 32 5.29 27.27 8.50
C PRO A 32 5.82 27.16 7.05
N VAL A 33 5.07 26.44 6.22
CA VAL A 33 5.31 26.22 4.80
C VAL A 33 4.11 26.75 4.02
N LEU A 34 4.36 27.51 2.95
CA LEU A 34 3.31 27.98 2.05
C LEU A 34 2.71 26.80 1.27
N LEU A 35 1.39 26.66 1.28
CA LEU A 35 0.68 25.63 0.53
C LEU A 35 0.55 26.00 -0.97
N THR A 36 1.68 26.11 -1.67
CA THR A 36 1.71 26.18 -3.14
C THR A 36 2.33 24.91 -3.68
N TYR A 37 1.50 23.93 -4.02
CA TYR A 37 1.93 22.64 -4.54
C TYR A 37 1.17 22.27 -5.82
N SER A 38 1.92 21.95 -6.86
CA SER A 38 1.44 21.34 -8.10
C SER A 38 2.58 20.53 -8.65
N ALA A 39 2.63 19.23 -8.37
CA ALA A 39 3.66 18.34 -8.89
C ALA A 39 3.06 17.31 -9.85
N ARG A 40 3.60 17.30 -11.05
CA ARG A 40 3.19 16.43 -12.16
C ARG A 40 4.00 15.14 -12.21
N ASN A 41 5.15 15.12 -11.54
CA ASN A 41 6.07 14.00 -11.50
C ASN A 41 6.83 13.96 -10.17
N PHE A 42 7.50 12.85 -9.91
CA PHE A 42 8.25 12.64 -8.66
C PHE A 42 9.36 13.67 -8.43
N ARG A 43 10.04 14.14 -9.49
CA ARG A 43 11.07 15.17 -9.35
C ARG A 43 10.47 16.47 -8.81
N GLU A 44 9.31 16.87 -9.31
CA GLU A 44 8.59 18.05 -8.81
C GLU A 44 8.13 17.86 -7.35
N VAL A 45 7.73 16.66 -6.93
CA VAL A 45 7.44 16.34 -5.52
C VAL A 45 8.67 16.63 -4.65
N VAL A 46 9.82 16.08 -5.02
CA VAL A 46 11.09 16.28 -4.30
C VAL A 46 11.46 17.76 -4.24
N SER A 47 11.41 18.46 -5.37
CA SER A 47 11.72 19.89 -5.43
C SER A 47 10.77 20.74 -4.59
N SER A 48 9.46 20.41 -4.56
CA SER A 48 8.48 21.12 -3.72
C SER A 48 8.76 20.91 -2.23
N ILE A 49 9.14 19.71 -1.81
CA ILE A 49 9.54 19.45 -0.42
C ILE A 49 10.76 20.28 -0.05
N GLN A 50 11.81 20.20 -0.86
CA GLN A 50 13.06 20.93 -0.59
C GLN A 50 12.82 22.45 -0.55
N ALA A 51 12.08 23.00 -1.51
CA ALA A 51 11.81 24.43 -1.57
C ALA A 51 10.88 24.92 -0.45
N GLY A 52 9.83 24.16 -0.12
CA GLY A 52 8.86 24.54 0.90
C GLY A 52 9.41 24.44 2.32
N THR A 53 10.16 23.37 2.60
CA THR A 53 10.62 23.06 3.97
C THR A 53 12.06 23.52 4.24
N GLY A 54 12.93 23.45 3.23
CA GLY A 54 14.39 23.57 3.38
C GLY A 54 15.08 22.27 3.78
N PHE A 55 14.36 21.14 3.83
CA PHE A 55 14.93 19.83 4.15
C PHE A 55 15.61 19.20 2.94
N ALA A 56 16.69 18.46 3.17
CA ALA A 56 17.21 17.56 2.16
C ALA A 56 16.21 16.40 1.96
N VAL A 57 16.16 15.82 0.77
CA VAL A 57 15.26 14.71 0.46
C VAL A 57 16.07 13.54 -0.08
N GLN A 58 15.83 12.36 0.47
CA GLN A 58 16.42 11.10 0.06
C GLN A 58 15.33 10.07 -0.24
N CYS A 59 15.65 9.06 -1.04
CA CYS A 59 14.74 8.00 -1.42
C CYS A 59 15.54 6.74 -1.78
N PRO A 60 15.10 5.53 -1.39
CA PRO A 60 15.68 4.29 -1.88
C PRO A 60 15.72 4.24 -3.42
N LYS A 61 16.76 3.62 -3.98
CA LYS A 61 17.00 3.65 -5.42
C LYS A 61 15.87 3.01 -6.22
N ASP A 62 15.40 1.85 -5.80
CA ASP A 62 14.29 1.10 -6.40
C ASP A 62 12.97 1.89 -6.36
N VAL A 63 12.70 2.59 -5.26
CA VAL A 63 11.57 3.54 -5.14
C VAL A 63 11.70 4.69 -6.13
N ALA A 64 12.86 5.33 -6.19
CA ALA A 64 13.12 6.41 -7.13
C ALA A 64 12.98 5.94 -8.59
N ASP A 65 13.51 4.76 -8.93
CA ASP A 65 13.45 4.17 -10.27
C ASP A 65 12.00 3.85 -10.66
N PHE A 66 11.19 3.28 -9.76
CA PHE A 66 9.77 3.03 -9.98
C PHE A 66 8.98 4.33 -10.24
N LEU A 67 9.19 5.36 -9.41
CA LEU A 67 8.49 6.64 -9.53
C LEU A 67 8.93 7.43 -10.78
N ALA A 68 10.17 7.24 -11.23
CA ALA A 68 10.69 7.82 -12.46
C ALA A 68 10.07 7.20 -13.73
N ALA A 69 9.62 5.95 -13.69
CA ALA A 69 9.02 5.22 -14.81
C ALA A 69 7.64 5.75 -15.27
N ARG A 70 7.23 6.95 -14.84
CA ARG A 70 5.94 7.60 -15.18
C ARG A 70 4.70 6.78 -14.81
N VAL A 71 4.83 5.85 -13.87
CA VAL A 71 3.66 5.19 -13.23
C VAL A 71 2.86 6.22 -12.43
N PHE A 72 3.53 7.29 -11.99
CA PHE A 72 2.92 8.50 -11.44
C PHE A 72 2.19 9.30 -12.53
N ARG A 73 0.86 9.34 -12.48
CA ARG A 73 0.07 10.36 -13.20
C ARG A 73 -0.15 11.52 -12.24
N GLY A 74 0.47 12.65 -12.58
CA GLY A 74 0.57 13.86 -11.76
C GLY A 74 -0.68 14.29 -10.99
N TRP A 75 -0.46 15.06 -9.92
CA TRP A 75 -1.54 15.60 -9.11
C TRP A 75 -1.50 17.12 -9.04
N SER A 76 -2.68 17.70 -9.21
CA SER A 76 -2.90 19.13 -9.05
C SER A 76 -4.02 19.33 -8.05
N TYR A 77 -3.69 19.86 -6.88
CA TYR A 77 -4.64 20.64 -6.11
C TYR A 77 -4.46 22.11 -6.50
N PRO A 78 -5.39 22.73 -7.24
CA PRO A 78 -5.48 24.18 -7.21
C PRO A 78 -6.04 24.58 -5.84
N TYR A 79 -5.18 25.00 -4.91
CA TYR A 79 -5.67 25.73 -3.74
C TYR A 79 -5.96 27.17 -4.15
N ASN A 80 -7.15 27.64 -3.75
CA ASN A 80 -7.75 28.91 -4.16
C ASN A 80 -6.82 30.10 -3.76
N PRO A 81 -6.43 30.98 -4.70
CA PRO A 81 -5.41 32.04 -4.45
C PRO A 81 -5.84 33.17 -3.50
N GLY A 82 -7.04 33.10 -2.90
CA GLY A 82 -7.59 34.17 -2.05
C GLY A 82 -7.02 34.23 -0.62
N SER A 83 -6.37 33.17 -0.16
CA SER A 83 -5.63 33.14 1.10
C SER A 83 -4.61 32.02 1.01
N THR A 84 -3.32 32.31 0.88
CA THR A 84 -2.28 31.26 0.86
C THR A 84 -2.12 30.75 2.28
N PRO A 85 -2.75 29.63 2.69
CA PRO A 85 -2.65 29.19 4.06
C PRO A 85 -1.23 28.63 4.24
N SER A 86 -0.51 29.08 5.26
CA SER A 86 0.69 28.39 5.69
C SER A 86 0.30 27.25 6.64
N ARG A 87 0.94 26.09 6.53
CA ARG A 87 0.79 24.98 7.48
C ARG A 87 2.14 24.55 8.02
N PRO A 88 2.19 23.88 9.20
CA PRO A 88 3.41 23.21 9.65
C PRO A 88 4.00 22.31 8.56
N ALA A 89 5.32 22.26 8.45
CA ALA A 89 6.03 21.41 7.50
C ALA A 89 5.61 19.93 7.60
N ARG A 90 5.30 19.47 8.81
CA ARG A 90 4.71 18.14 9.07
C ARG A 90 3.44 17.89 8.27
N ASP A 91 2.49 18.82 8.31
CA ASP A 91 1.20 18.68 7.64
C ASP A 91 1.35 18.76 6.13
N PHE A 92 2.23 19.64 5.66
CA PHE A 92 2.62 19.70 4.25
C PHE A 92 3.22 18.38 3.76
N LEU A 93 4.16 17.78 4.53
CA LEU A 93 4.77 16.47 4.22
C LEU A 93 3.72 15.35 4.25
N ASN A 94 2.80 15.37 5.20
CA ASN A 94 1.70 14.40 5.27
C ASN A 94 0.79 14.50 4.05
N ASP A 95 0.40 15.71 3.65
CA ASP A 95 -0.46 15.93 2.48
C ASP A 95 0.23 15.50 1.19
N ILE A 96 1.48 15.95 0.95
CA ILE A 96 2.22 15.63 -0.28
C ILE A 96 2.64 14.16 -0.36
N CYS A 97 2.91 13.47 0.75
CA CYS A 97 3.28 12.05 0.70
C CYS A 97 2.04 11.14 0.66
N ARG A 98 0.93 11.55 1.29
CA ARG A 98 -0.39 10.90 1.11
C ARG A 98 -0.74 10.91 -0.36
N ASP A 99 -0.73 12.10 -0.95
CA ASP A 99 -0.77 12.33 -2.38
C ASP A 99 0.60 11.97 -2.98
N ALA A 100 1.14 10.78 -2.72
CA ALA A 100 2.26 10.11 -3.39
C ALA A 100 2.17 8.59 -3.22
N ALA A 101 1.28 8.12 -2.34
CA ALA A 101 1.33 6.78 -1.78
C ALA A 101 2.73 6.47 -1.25
N LEU A 102 3.36 7.47 -0.62
CA LEU A 102 4.65 7.38 0.06
C LEU A 102 4.46 7.61 1.56
N SER A 103 5.34 7.01 2.34
CA SER A 103 5.65 7.42 3.71
C SER A 103 6.88 8.32 3.71
N TRP A 104 7.01 9.09 4.77
CA TRP A 104 8.21 9.85 5.04
C TRP A 104 8.70 9.63 6.46
N THR A 105 10.02 9.67 6.64
CA THR A 105 10.69 9.78 7.94
C THR A 105 11.58 11.01 7.94
N PHE A 106 11.82 11.59 9.11
CA PHE A 106 12.67 12.77 9.26
C PHE A 106 13.84 12.48 10.19
N ASP A 107 15.04 12.75 9.71
CA ASP A 107 16.26 12.73 10.50
C ASP A 107 16.63 14.17 10.91
N PRO A 108 16.45 14.54 12.19
CA PRO A 108 16.77 15.88 12.67
C PRO A 108 18.28 16.16 12.69
N ALA A 109 19.15 15.14 12.73
CA ALA A 109 20.60 15.34 12.77
C ALA A 109 21.15 15.85 11.43
N THR A 110 20.58 15.37 10.32
CA THR A 110 20.97 15.74 8.96
C THR A 110 19.96 16.66 8.28
N ASN A 111 18.85 16.97 8.93
CA ASN A 111 17.74 17.75 8.38
C ASN A 111 17.21 17.14 7.06
N THR A 112 17.07 15.81 7.05
CA THR A 112 16.74 15.02 5.85
C THR A 112 15.39 14.33 6.00
N VAL A 113 14.57 14.45 4.96
CA VAL A 113 13.35 13.66 4.78
C VAL A 113 13.67 12.46 3.89
N THR A 114 13.41 11.26 4.36
CA THR A 114 13.49 10.05 3.52
C THR A 114 12.09 9.69 3.05
N LEU A 115 11.90 9.58 1.74
CA LEU A 115 10.66 9.15 1.09
C LEU A 115 10.76 7.67 0.72
N ASP A 116 9.73 6.90 1.07
CA ASP A 116 9.68 5.46 0.79
C ASP A 116 8.24 5.01 0.52
N HIS A 117 8.03 3.87 -0.13
CA HIS A 117 6.71 3.24 -0.16
C HIS A 117 6.40 2.59 1.19
N GLN A 118 5.16 2.72 1.67
CA GLN A 118 4.77 2.12 2.96
C GLN A 118 4.89 0.59 2.98
N TRP A 119 4.86 -0.04 1.80
CA TRP A 119 5.02 -1.47 1.62
C TRP A 119 6.42 -1.90 1.17
N HIS A 120 7.35 -0.98 1.01
CA HIS A 120 8.73 -1.35 0.76
C HIS A 120 9.32 -1.99 2.02
N ARG A 121 9.89 -3.17 1.85
CA ARG A 121 10.50 -3.97 2.90
C ARG A 121 11.77 -4.57 2.32
N SER A 122 12.90 -3.90 2.54
CA SER A 122 14.19 -4.49 2.19
C SER A 122 14.41 -5.73 3.03
N ASP A 123 14.73 -6.85 2.38
CA ASP A 123 15.01 -8.11 3.04
C ASP A 123 16.21 -8.78 2.34
N PRO A 124 17.20 -9.27 3.09
CA PRO A 124 18.39 -9.88 2.50
C PRO A 124 18.14 -11.29 1.95
N ARG A 125 17.01 -11.94 2.28
CA ARG A 125 16.66 -13.27 1.78
C ARG A 125 16.27 -13.22 0.30
N SER A 126 16.52 -14.33 -0.41
CA SER A 126 16.05 -14.51 -1.77
C SER A 126 14.52 -14.63 -1.84
N ALA A 127 13.90 -14.28 -2.98
CA ALA A 127 12.46 -14.43 -3.15
C ALA A 127 11.99 -15.88 -2.93
N ARG A 128 12.79 -16.86 -3.35
CA ARG A 128 12.53 -18.30 -3.11
C ARG A 128 12.41 -18.62 -1.63
N GLU A 129 13.34 -18.16 -0.81
CA GLU A 129 13.36 -18.41 0.63
C GLU A 129 12.16 -17.75 1.33
N ILE A 130 11.85 -16.51 0.95
CA ILE A 130 10.69 -15.79 1.51
C ILE A 130 9.39 -16.50 1.12
N LEU A 131 9.24 -16.88 -0.15
CA LEU A 131 8.05 -17.60 -0.62
C LEU A 131 7.88 -18.96 0.07
N ALA A 132 8.96 -19.73 0.24
CA ALA A 132 8.91 -21.00 0.95
C ALA A 132 8.42 -20.84 2.39
N LYS A 133 8.92 -19.82 3.10
CA LYS A 133 8.49 -19.49 4.47
C LYS A 133 7.02 -19.06 4.54
N ILE A 134 6.55 -18.25 3.58
CA ILE A 134 5.14 -17.85 3.50
C ILE A 134 4.26 -19.09 3.31
N LYS A 135 4.65 -20.02 2.43
CA LYS A 135 3.92 -21.26 2.15
C LYS A 135 3.86 -22.19 3.37
N GLU A 136 4.99 -22.38 4.06
CA GLU A 136 5.06 -23.21 5.27
C GLU A 136 4.08 -22.75 6.35
N ARG A 137 3.94 -21.43 6.52
CA ARG A 137 3.04 -20.83 7.51
C ARG A 137 1.57 -20.85 7.10
N SER A 138 1.27 -21.02 5.81
CA SER A 138 -0.08 -20.90 5.26
C SER A 138 -0.77 -22.26 5.18
N ALA A 139 -1.14 -22.82 6.32
CA ALA A 139 -1.91 -24.07 6.37
C ALA A 139 -3.30 -23.89 5.71
N PHE A 140 -3.68 -24.82 4.81
CA PHE A 140 -4.99 -24.86 4.14
C PHE A 140 -5.35 -23.60 3.33
N GLY A 141 -4.37 -22.88 2.81
CA GLY A 141 -4.61 -21.74 1.92
C GLY A 141 -4.92 -20.42 2.63
N LYS A 142 -5.11 -20.43 3.96
CA LYS A 142 -5.31 -19.21 4.75
C LYS A 142 -3.97 -18.77 5.37
N PRO A 143 -3.38 -17.67 4.92
CA PRO A 143 -2.17 -17.14 5.54
C PRO A 143 -2.45 -16.59 6.95
N PRO A 144 -1.52 -16.74 7.91
CA PRO A 144 -1.65 -16.10 9.21
C PRO A 144 -1.49 -14.58 9.08
N ALA A 145 -2.09 -13.83 10.01
CA ALA A 145 -2.14 -12.36 9.93
C ALA A 145 -0.75 -11.70 9.95
N ASP A 146 0.24 -12.37 10.53
CA ASP A 146 1.64 -11.94 10.64
C ASP A 146 2.50 -12.29 9.40
N SER A 147 1.90 -12.84 8.35
CA SER A 147 2.60 -13.13 7.07
C SER A 147 2.79 -11.92 6.18
N LEU A 148 2.07 -10.81 6.45
CA LEU A 148 2.12 -9.61 5.61
C LEU A 148 3.55 -9.05 5.44
N PRO A 149 4.39 -8.93 6.49
CA PRO A 149 5.77 -8.46 6.32
C PRO A 149 6.59 -9.32 5.36
N ASP A 150 6.47 -10.65 5.43
CA ASP A 150 7.17 -11.57 4.52
C ASP A 150 6.62 -11.40 3.08
N ILE A 151 5.29 -11.23 2.89
CA ILE A 151 4.69 -10.98 1.57
C ILE A 151 5.16 -9.66 0.97
N LEU A 152 5.21 -8.59 1.77
CA LEU A 152 5.69 -7.28 1.32
C LEU A 152 7.19 -7.32 1.00
N ALA A 153 7.99 -8.07 1.76
CA ALA A 153 9.39 -8.31 1.44
C ALA A 153 9.57 -9.10 0.12
N LEU A 154 8.74 -10.12 -0.12
CA LEU A 154 8.75 -10.86 -1.39
C LEU A 154 8.43 -9.96 -2.60
N ILE A 155 7.43 -9.09 -2.46
CA ILE A 155 7.04 -8.12 -3.49
C ILE A 155 8.11 -7.02 -3.66
N GLY A 156 8.76 -6.62 -2.57
CA GLY A 156 9.84 -5.64 -2.52
C GLY A 156 11.20 -6.16 -2.98
N ASN A 157 11.33 -7.45 -3.29
CA ASN A 157 12.57 -7.98 -3.84
C ASN A 157 12.85 -7.34 -5.22
N PRO A 158 14.10 -6.89 -5.52
CA PRO A 158 14.43 -6.19 -6.76
C PRO A 158 13.92 -6.84 -8.06
N GLU A 159 13.87 -8.18 -8.12
CA GLU A 159 13.36 -8.90 -9.28
C GLU A 159 11.84 -8.81 -9.49
N ASN A 160 11.09 -8.46 -8.43
CA ASN A 160 9.63 -8.44 -8.40
C ASN A 160 9.04 -7.02 -8.40
N VAL A 161 9.82 -6.01 -7.98
CA VAL A 161 9.37 -4.63 -7.77
C VAL A 161 8.63 -4.04 -8.97
N ALA A 162 9.19 -4.17 -10.18
CA ALA A 162 8.66 -3.55 -11.39
C ALA A 162 7.21 -3.97 -11.70
N LEU A 163 6.86 -5.23 -11.40
CA LEU A 163 5.53 -5.79 -11.64
C LEU A 163 4.64 -5.69 -10.40
N GLY A 164 5.20 -5.82 -9.20
CA GLY A 164 4.45 -5.95 -7.95
C GLY A 164 3.95 -4.62 -7.36
N TRP A 165 4.71 -3.53 -7.48
CA TRP A 165 4.35 -2.28 -6.80
C TRP A 165 3.19 -1.53 -7.47
N ARG A 166 3.03 -1.64 -8.79
CA ARG A 166 1.95 -0.94 -9.50
C ARG A 166 0.55 -1.41 -9.05
N PRO A 167 0.26 -2.72 -8.93
CA PRO A 167 -0.99 -3.19 -8.33
C PRO A 167 -1.20 -2.70 -6.89
N LEU A 168 -0.17 -2.74 -6.04
CA LEU A 168 -0.27 -2.22 -4.67
C LEU A 168 -0.61 -0.73 -4.67
N GLN A 169 0.08 0.06 -5.48
CA GLN A 169 -0.19 1.48 -5.61
C GLN A 169 -1.63 1.72 -6.07
N ILE A 170 -2.10 1.07 -7.14
CA ILE A 170 -3.48 1.22 -7.63
C ILE A 170 -4.51 0.82 -6.55
N SER A 171 -4.29 -0.28 -5.82
CA SER A 171 -5.17 -0.72 -4.73
C SER A 171 -5.19 0.24 -3.55
N CYS A 172 -4.12 0.99 -3.32
CA CYS A 172 -4.03 1.98 -2.25
C CYS A 172 -4.47 3.38 -2.69
N LEU A 173 -4.31 3.76 -3.96
CA LEU A 173 -4.60 5.10 -4.50
C LEU A 173 -6.08 5.49 -4.42
N GLN A 174 -6.99 4.52 -4.36
CA GLN A 174 -8.44 4.80 -4.37
C GLN A 174 -8.99 5.24 -3.00
N VAL A 175 -8.13 5.57 -2.04
CA VAL A 175 -8.49 5.60 -0.62
C VAL A 175 -7.71 6.70 0.09
N VAL A 176 -8.42 7.56 0.82
CA VAL A 176 -7.86 8.64 1.65
C VAL A 176 -7.00 8.13 2.84
N PHE A 177 -6.76 6.81 2.95
CA PHE A 177 -6.03 6.19 4.06
C PHE A 177 -5.17 5.01 3.57
N HIS A 178 -3.86 5.24 3.42
CA HIS A 178 -2.90 4.39 2.71
C HIS A 178 -2.09 3.41 3.58
N TRP A 179 -2.62 2.95 4.71
CA TRP A 179 -1.83 2.17 5.67
C TRP A 179 -1.71 0.68 5.23
N PRO A 180 -0.50 0.10 5.08
CA PRO A 180 -0.28 -1.32 4.82
C PRO A 180 -1.00 -2.24 5.82
N GLU A 181 -1.22 -1.75 7.03
CA GLU A 181 -1.97 -2.42 8.10
C GLU A 181 -3.41 -2.79 7.68
N ARG A 182 -3.96 -2.13 6.65
CA ARG A 182 -5.26 -2.46 6.08
C ARG A 182 -5.21 -3.57 5.03
N LEU A 183 -4.03 -3.89 4.51
CA LEU A 183 -3.82 -5.05 3.66
C LEU A 183 -3.91 -6.30 4.52
N LYS A 184 -4.78 -7.22 4.13
CA LYS A 184 -4.97 -8.50 4.80
C LYS A 184 -4.66 -9.63 3.82
N PRO A 185 -3.66 -10.47 4.10
CA PRO A 185 -3.46 -11.71 3.38
C PRO A 185 -4.74 -12.54 3.45
N LEU A 186 -5.34 -12.84 2.29
CA LEU A 186 -6.61 -13.56 2.21
C LEU A 186 -6.43 -14.98 1.69
N LEU A 187 -5.52 -15.16 0.74
CA LEU A 187 -5.18 -16.45 0.15
C LEU A 187 -3.68 -16.51 -0.11
N VAL A 188 -3.06 -17.62 0.29
CA VAL A 188 -1.76 -18.07 -0.19
C VAL A 188 -1.96 -19.53 -0.58
N GLY A 189 -2.03 -19.82 -1.87
CA GLY A 189 -2.39 -21.15 -2.35
C GLY A 189 -1.52 -21.61 -3.51
N SER A 190 -1.14 -22.89 -3.49
CA SER A 190 -0.59 -23.57 -4.67
C SER A 190 -1.69 -23.66 -5.74
N VAL A 191 -1.37 -23.24 -6.95
CA VAL A 191 -2.28 -23.20 -8.09
C VAL A 191 -1.59 -23.77 -9.34
N THR A 192 -2.41 -24.13 -10.32
CA THR A 192 -1.95 -24.46 -11.67
C THR A 192 -2.65 -23.53 -12.64
N THR A 193 -1.86 -22.84 -13.46
CA THR A 193 -2.34 -21.89 -14.48
C THR A 193 -2.98 -22.60 -15.67
N ALA A 194 -3.61 -21.85 -16.58
CA ALA A 194 -4.26 -22.39 -17.78
C ALA A 194 -3.30 -23.14 -18.72
N ASP A 195 -2.01 -22.81 -18.73
CA ASP A 195 -0.95 -23.51 -19.44
C ASP A 195 -0.34 -24.68 -18.64
N LEU A 196 -1.02 -25.11 -17.57
CA LEU A 196 -0.63 -26.23 -16.70
C LEU A 196 0.67 -26.02 -15.90
N THR A 197 1.12 -24.76 -15.78
CA THR A 197 2.32 -24.42 -15.00
C THR A 197 1.98 -24.32 -13.49
N PRO A 198 2.73 -24.99 -12.60
CA PRO A 198 2.59 -24.80 -11.15
C PRO A 198 3.04 -23.40 -10.71
N ALA A 199 2.28 -22.80 -9.79
CA ALA A 199 2.58 -21.49 -9.22
C ALA A 199 2.01 -21.34 -7.81
N THR A 200 2.34 -20.23 -7.15
CA THR A 200 1.75 -19.81 -5.88
C THR A 200 0.99 -18.51 -6.09
N LEU A 201 -0.31 -18.53 -5.80
CA LEU A 201 -1.17 -17.35 -5.82
C LEU A 201 -1.21 -16.72 -4.43
N ILE A 202 -0.90 -15.44 -4.34
CA ILE A 202 -1.09 -14.61 -3.16
C ILE A 202 -2.17 -13.58 -3.47
N LEU A 203 -3.18 -13.48 -2.59
CA LEU A 203 -4.25 -12.50 -2.67
C LEU A 203 -4.23 -11.63 -1.41
N LEU A 204 -4.10 -10.32 -1.58
CA LEU A 204 -4.19 -9.34 -0.51
C LEU A 204 -5.51 -8.57 -0.67
N LYS A 205 -6.32 -8.55 0.40
CA LYS A 205 -7.52 -7.72 0.50
C LYS A 205 -7.15 -6.36 1.09
N ASN A 206 -7.72 -5.28 0.56
CA ASN A 206 -7.73 -3.98 1.23
C ASN A 206 -9.02 -3.83 2.08
N SER A 207 -8.88 -3.50 3.37
CA SER A 207 -9.99 -3.44 4.34
C SER A 207 -10.73 -2.10 4.31
N ILE A 208 -11.36 -1.76 3.19
CA ILE A 208 -12.15 -0.52 3.11
C ILE A 208 -13.62 -0.87 2.97
N ASP A 209 -14.26 -0.86 4.13
CA ASP A 209 -15.66 -1.26 4.27
C ASP A 209 -16.64 -0.15 3.85
N MET A 210 -16.15 1.07 3.57
CA MET A 210 -17.00 2.28 3.57
C MET A 210 -17.35 2.87 2.20
N TYR A 211 -16.70 2.50 1.10
CA TYR A 211 -17.01 3.07 -0.21
C TYR A 211 -17.26 1.99 -1.28
N PRO A 212 -18.49 1.87 -1.77
CA PRO A 212 -18.82 0.86 -2.76
C PRO A 212 -18.21 1.13 -4.15
N GLY A 213 -17.77 0.07 -4.85
CA GLY A 213 -17.31 0.14 -6.26
C GLY A 213 -15.80 0.27 -6.45
N HIS A 214 -15.04 0.33 -5.37
CA HIS A 214 -13.58 0.43 -5.38
C HIS A 214 -12.94 -0.96 -5.27
N GLY A 215 -11.87 -1.20 -6.03
CA GLY A 215 -11.26 -2.51 -6.09
C GLY A 215 -10.57 -2.89 -4.78
N ASN A 216 -11.04 -3.97 -4.16
CA ASN A 216 -10.72 -4.31 -2.77
C ASN A 216 -9.67 -5.42 -2.64
N ALA A 217 -9.02 -5.82 -3.74
CA ALA A 217 -7.94 -6.80 -3.65
C ALA A 217 -6.90 -6.64 -4.76
N CYS A 218 -5.66 -7.01 -4.45
CA CYS A 218 -4.61 -7.25 -5.43
C CYS A 218 -4.14 -8.71 -5.32
N TYR A 219 -3.70 -9.26 -6.44
CA TYR A 219 -3.18 -10.62 -6.52
C TYR A 219 -1.81 -10.64 -7.16
N PHE A 220 -1.02 -11.65 -6.78
CA PHE A 220 0.35 -11.87 -7.22
C PHE A 220 0.54 -13.36 -7.47
N LEU A 221 1.12 -13.70 -8.62
CA LEU A 221 1.40 -15.07 -9.02
C LEU A 221 2.90 -15.28 -9.09
N PHE A 222 3.41 -16.15 -8.23
CA PHE A 222 4.82 -16.46 -8.12
C PHE A 222 5.12 -17.86 -8.66
N ARG A 223 6.22 -18.00 -9.38
CA ARG A 223 6.83 -19.31 -9.65
C ARG A 223 7.42 -19.89 -8.38
N GLU A 224 7.78 -21.17 -8.42
CA GLU A 224 8.40 -21.86 -7.27
C GLU A 224 9.76 -21.27 -6.86
N ASP A 225 10.45 -20.60 -7.78
CA ASP A 225 11.70 -19.88 -7.51
C ASP A 225 11.49 -18.49 -6.87
N GLY A 226 10.24 -18.06 -6.65
CA GLY A 226 9.93 -16.73 -6.10
C GLY A 226 9.81 -15.61 -7.13
N THR A 227 9.98 -15.91 -8.42
CA THR A 227 9.79 -14.92 -9.49
C THR A 227 8.31 -14.57 -9.66
N LEU A 228 7.98 -13.28 -9.61
CA LEU A 228 6.64 -12.77 -9.92
C LEU A 228 6.38 -12.79 -11.42
N THR A 229 5.38 -13.56 -11.86
CA THR A 229 5.03 -13.68 -13.30
C THR A 229 3.80 -12.89 -13.70
N LEU A 230 2.90 -12.63 -12.75
CA LEU A 230 1.65 -11.94 -13.00
C LEU A 230 1.20 -11.23 -11.72
N ALA A 231 0.70 -10.01 -11.85
CA ALA A 231 0.12 -9.27 -10.75
C ALA A 231 -1.02 -8.38 -11.25
N GLY A 232 -2.03 -8.15 -10.42
CA GLY A 232 -3.14 -7.31 -10.82
C GLY A 232 -4.03 -6.86 -9.68
N VAL A 233 -4.92 -5.92 -9.98
CA VAL A 233 -5.95 -5.41 -9.08
C VAL A 233 -7.30 -5.95 -9.52
N MET A 234 -8.11 -6.36 -8.56
CA MET A 234 -9.45 -6.85 -8.77
C MET A 234 -10.46 -5.83 -8.28
N ASN A 235 -11.40 -5.45 -9.17
CA ASN A 235 -12.59 -4.75 -8.74
C ASN A 235 -13.65 -5.75 -8.24
N THR A 236 -14.01 -5.66 -6.96
CA THR A 236 -15.01 -6.53 -6.34
C THR A 236 -16.45 -6.06 -6.60
N GLY A 237 -16.65 -4.89 -7.22
CA GLY A 237 -17.96 -4.36 -7.60
C GLY A 237 -18.59 -3.43 -6.55
N TRP A 238 -19.72 -2.82 -6.91
CA TRP A 238 -20.43 -1.89 -6.02
C TRP A 238 -21.03 -2.61 -4.81
N ARG A 239 -20.74 -2.11 -3.61
CA ARG A 239 -21.20 -2.65 -2.30
C ARG A 239 -20.87 -4.12 -2.09
N CYS A 240 -19.78 -4.59 -2.69
CA CYS A 240 -19.31 -5.95 -2.60
C CYS A 240 -17.95 -5.99 -1.89
N GLU A 241 -17.93 -6.59 -0.71
CA GLU A 241 -16.74 -6.81 0.11
C GLU A 241 -16.21 -8.22 -0.13
N LEU A 242 -14.93 -8.38 -0.44
CA LEU A 242 -14.30 -9.71 -0.48
C LEU A 242 -14.07 -10.21 0.95
N THR A 243 -14.65 -11.34 1.33
CA THR A 243 -14.59 -11.86 2.71
C THR A 243 -13.74 -13.10 2.87
N ALA A 244 -13.69 -13.94 1.84
CA ALA A 244 -12.88 -15.16 1.82
C ALA A 244 -12.45 -15.50 0.40
N ALA A 245 -11.36 -16.25 0.27
CA ALA A 245 -10.93 -16.85 -0.98
C ALA A 245 -10.29 -18.21 -0.72
N LEU A 246 -10.42 -19.13 -1.66
CA LEU A 246 -9.82 -20.46 -1.60
C LEU A 246 -9.52 -21.00 -3.01
N VAL A 247 -8.63 -21.98 -3.10
CA VAL A 247 -8.46 -22.80 -4.31
C VAL A 247 -9.44 -23.95 -4.23
N ALA A 248 -10.45 -23.98 -5.09
CA ALA A 248 -11.59 -24.89 -4.99
C ALA A 248 -11.24 -26.35 -5.34
N ASN A 249 -10.22 -26.53 -6.18
CA ASN A 249 -9.67 -27.82 -6.60
C ASN A 249 -8.14 -27.86 -6.35
N PRO A 250 -7.71 -27.98 -5.08
CA PRO A 250 -6.29 -27.89 -4.73
C PRO A 250 -5.48 -29.08 -5.28
N PRO A 251 -4.15 -28.92 -5.46
CA PRO A 251 -3.27 -29.99 -5.94
C PRO A 251 -3.37 -31.22 -5.01
N GLY A 252 -3.96 -32.31 -5.51
CA GLY A 252 -4.28 -33.52 -4.74
C GLY A 252 -5.75 -33.96 -4.84
N TYR A 253 -6.66 -33.04 -5.18
CA TYR A 253 -8.09 -33.33 -5.39
C TYR A 253 -8.55 -33.03 -6.82
N ARG A 254 -7.60 -32.80 -7.73
CA ARG A 254 -7.83 -32.37 -9.12
C ARG A 254 -7.09 -33.29 -10.08
N SER A 255 -7.64 -33.47 -11.28
CA SER A 255 -6.90 -34.05 -12.39
C SER A 255 -5.65 -33.21 -12.70
N PRO A 256 -4.50 -33.83 -12.99
CA PRO A 256 -3.28 -33.11 -13.38
C PRO A 256 -3.47 -32.26 -14.65
N ASP A 257 -4.46 -32.60 -15.48
CA ASP A 257 -4.72 -31.95 -16.77
C ASP A 257 -5.70 -30.76 -16.68
N GLU A 258 -6.08 -30.34 -15.46
CA GLU A 258 -7.02 -29.25 -15.26
C GLU A 258 -6.40 -28.04 -14.55
N PRO A 259 -6.74 -26.80 -14.94
CA PRO A 259 -6.30 -25.61 -14.25
C PRO A 259 -6.99 -25.44 -12.89
N SER A 260 -6.36 -24.67 -12.00
CA SER A 260 -6.96 -24.27 -10.72
C SER A 260 -8.16 -23.34 -10.94
N LYS A 261 -9.23 -23.63 -10.21
CA LYS A 261 -10.39 -22.78 -10.01
C LYS A 261 -10.24 -22.07 -8.67
N ILE A 262 -10.27 -20.74 -8.70
CA ILE A 262 -10.22 -19.91 -7.49
C ILE A 262 -11.63 -19.48 -7.16
N GLN A 263 -12.05 -19.72 -5.92
CA GLN A 263 -13.35 -19.32 -5.43
C GLN A 263 -13.17 -18.14 -4.47
N MET A 264 -13.99 -17.11 -4.65
CA MET A 264 -14.00 -15.92 -3.83
C MET A 264 -15.40 -15.66 -3.32
N VAL A 265 -15.51 -15.46 -2.01
CA VAL A 265 -16.77 -15.13 -1.36
C VAL A 265 -16.84 -13.62 -1.22
N LEU A 266 -17.89 -13.04 -1.81
CA LEU A 266 -18.19 -11.63 -1.76
C LEU A 266 -19.45 -11.42 -0.91
N LYS A 267 -19.42 -10.45 -0.01
CA LYS A 267 -20.58 -10.00 0.76
C LYS A 267 -21.13 -8.73 0.13
N ARG A 268 -22.33 -8.80 -0.43
CA ARG A 268 -23.03 -7.70 -1.09
C ARG A 268 -24.04 -7.05 -0.15
N ASN A 269 -24.07 -5.71 -0.09
CA ASN A 269 -25.02 -4.93 0.75
C ASN A 269 -25.09 -5.39 2.22
N LEU A 270 -23.99 -5.95 2.75
CA LEU A 270 -23.93 -6.54 4.09
C LEU A 270 -24.88 -7.73 4.36
N ARG A 271 -25.56 -8.28 3.35
CA ARG A 271 -26.60 -9.31 3.53
C ARG A 271 -26.47 -10.50 2.59
N ASP A 272 -26.18 -10.25 1.31
CA ASP A 272 -26.18 -11.30 0.30
C ASP A 272 -24.76 -11.84 0.12
N PHE A 273 -24.62 -13.15 0.02
CA PHE A 273 -23.34 -13.78 -0.33
C PHE A 273 -23.33 -14.17 -1.79
N LEU A 274 -22.30 -13.72 -2.49
CA LEU A 274 -21.99 -14.13 -3.86
C LEU A 274 -20.72 -14.96 -3.84
N ILE A 275 -20.70 -16.00 -4.66
CA ILE A 275 -19.52 -16.81 -4.89
C ILE A 275 -19.06 -16.54 -6.32
N ALA A 276 -17.94 -15.83 -6.44
CA ALA A 276 -17.28 -15.57 -7.71
C ALA A 276 -16.21 -16.64 -7.97
N HIS A 277 -16.26 -17.25 -9.13
CA HIS A 277 -15.29 -18.22 -9.59
C HIS A 277 -14.37 -17.61 -10.62
N PHE A 278 -13.09 -17.87 -10.47
CA PHE A 278 -12.06 -17.37 -11.35
C PHE A 278 -11.14 -18.49 -11.83
N ARG A 279 -10.55 -18.28 -13.01
CA ARG A 279 -9.47 -19.10 -13.57
C ARG A 279 -8.24 -18.22 -13.82
N LEU A 280 -7.04 -18.77 -13.63
CA LEU A 280 -5.80 -18.09 -13.97
C LEU A 280 -5.46 -18.32 -15.43
N GLU A 281 -5.61 -17.28 -16.25
CA GLU A 281 -5.17 -17.25 -17.64
C GLU A 281 -3.77 -16.65 -17.79
N LYS A 282 -3.22 -16.78 -18.99
CA LYS A 282 -1.96 -16.12 -19.41
C LYS A 282 -1.92 -14.62 -19.11
N ASN A 283 -3.08 -13.94 -19.18
CA ASN A 283 -3.19 -12.49 -19.05
C ASN A 283 -3.83 -12.04 -17.74
N GLY A 284 -4.01 -12.91 -16.74
CA GLY A 284 -4.70 -12.49 -15.53
C GLY A 284 -5.62 -13.53 -14.92
N LEU A 285 -6.11 -13.18 -13.74
CA LEU A 285 -7.29 -13.80 -13.16
C LEU A 285 -8.53 -13.43 -14.01
N GLN A 286 -9.29 -14.41 -14.51
CA GLN A 286 -10.50 -14.19 -15.31
C GLN A 286 -11.72 -14.73 -14.58
N LEU A 287 -12.79 -13.92 -14.53
CA LEU A 287 -14.06 -14.32 -13.94
C LEU A 287 -14.76 -15.32 -14.86
N THR A 288 -15.10 -16.49 -14.33
CA THR A 288 -15.78 -17.55 -15.10
C THR A 288 -17.26 -17.66 -14.77
N SER A 289 -17.64 -17.41 -13.52
CA SER A 289 -19.04 -17.40 -13.11
C SER A 289 -19.24 -16.69 -11.78
N VAL A 290 -20.46 -16.21 -11.54
CA VAL A 290 -20.91 -15.74 -10.23
C VAL A 290 -22.21 -16.45 -9.91
N ILE A 291 -22.29 -17.01 -8.71
CA ILE A 291 -23.50 -17.61 -8.16
C ILE A 291 -23.87 -16.92 -6.85
N ASP A 292 -25.14 -16.96 -6.47
CA ASP A 292 -25.58 -16.55 -5.13
C ASP A 292 -25.40 -17.67 -4.09
N SER A 293 -25.85 -17.43 -2.87
CA SER A 293 -25.81 -18.40 -1.78
C SER A 293 -26.65 -19.65 -2.00
N GLU A 294 -27.61 -19.61 -2.94
CA GLU A 294 -28.48 -20.74 -3.32
C GLU A 294 -27.93 -21.50 -4.54
N GLY A 295 -26.79 -21.06 -5.07
CA GLY A 295 -26.14 -21.65 -6.24
C GLY A 295 -26.74 -21.20 -7.57
N GLN A 296 -27.62 -20.20 -7.58
CA GLN A 296 -28.21 -19.69 -8.81
C GLN A 296 -27.24 -18.73 -9.51
N PRO A 297 -27.12 -18.79 -10.85
CA PRO A 297 -26.32 -17.85 -11.61
C PRO A 297 -26.78 -16.40 -11.42
N VAL A 298 -25.82 -15.49 -11.21
CA VAL A 298 -26.08 -14.05 -11.04
C VAL A 298 -25.61 -13.30 -12.28
N ASN A 299 -26.47 -12.47 -12.87
CA ASN A 299 -26.09 -11.59 -13.97
C ASN A 299 -25.08 -10.53 -13.47
N THR A 300 -23.92 -10.47 -14.13
CA THR A 300 -22.79 -9.60 -13.77
C THR A 300 -22.87 -8.21 -14.40
N ASP A 301 -23.71 -7.99 -15.42
CA ASP A 301 -23.77 -6.76 -16.22
C ASP A 301 -24.21 -5.52 -15.41
N GLY A 302 -24.85 -5.72 -14.25
CA GLY A 302 -25.25 -4.63 -13.34
C GLY A 302 -24.34 -4.43 -12.12
N ASN A 303 -23.33 -5.29 -11.90
CA ASN A 303 -22.61 -5.36 -10.62
C ASN A 303 -21.14 -4.91 -10.68
N ASN A 304 -20.59 -4.67 -11.88
CA ASN A 304 -19.17 -4.36 -12.10
C ASN A 304 -18.20 -5.35 -11.42
N ILE A 305 -18.65 -6.58 -11.17
CA ILE A 305 -17.82 -7.66 -10.65
C ILE A 305 -17.04 -8.21 -11.84
N GLY A 306 -15.71 -8.15 -11.79
CA GLY A 306 -14.88 -8.83 -12.79
C GLY A 306 -14.26 -7.93 -13.84
N ASN A 307 -13.43 -6.98 -13.39
CA ASN A 307 -12.24 -6.63 -14.17
C ASN A 307 -11.02 -6.83 -13.28
N SER A 308 -10.18 -7.81 -13.63
CA SER A 308 -8.80 -7.90 -13.15
C SER A 308 -7.94 -7.06 -14.09
N LEU A 309 -7.45 -5.92 -13.60
CA LEU A 309 -6.48 -5.06 -14.31
C LEU A 309 -5.07 -5.56 -13.94
N LEU A 310 -4.07 -5.91 -14.77
CA LEU A 310 -3.78 -5.96 -16.22
C LEU A 310 -2.66 -7.05 -16.42
N PRO A 311 -2.33 -7.50 -17.66
CA PRO A 311 -1.26 -6.85 -18.41
C PRO A 311 -1.68 -6.33 -19.79
N LYS A 312 -1.65 -5.00 -19.93
CA LYS A 312 -0.96 -4.25 -21.00
C LYS A 312 -0.20 -3.12 -20.31
#